data_AF-A0A087MIK7-F1
#
_entry.id   AF-A0A087MIK7-F1
#
_cell.length_a   1.000
_cell.length_b   1.000
_cell.length_c   1.000
_cell.angle_alpha   90.00
_cell.angle_beta   90.00
_cell.angle_gamma   90.00
#
_symmetry.space_group_name_H-M   'P 1'
#
loop_
_entity.id
_entity.type
_entity.pdbx_description
1 polymer ?
#
loop_
_entity_poly.entity_id
_entity_poly.type
_entity_poly.pdbx_seq_one_letter_code
_entity_poly.pdbx_strand_id
1 'polypeptide(L)'
;MPKRPTPPIAAEKLGEPHAHLRDKAGKLLGGIVFKDGQWVLGLGGRMVGESTSAAHVLAILKRAAAIARDEGREVTLVFSATLRAAAHQEAADQGLDFDAFQARLIAEMNASSARQS
;
A
#
# COMPACT_ATOMS: atom_id res chain seq x y z
N MET A 1 -24.56 -24.99 -13.05
CA MET A 1 -23.25 -24.31 -13.16
C MET A 1 -22.87 -23.74 -11.79
N PRO A 2 -21.90 -24.31 -11.04
CA PRO A 2 -21.36 -23.60 -9.89
C PRO A 2 -20.31 -22.58 -10.37
N LYS A 3 -20.53 -21.31 -10.02
CA LYS A 3 -19.53 -20.25 -10.18
C LYS A 3 -18.34 -20.56 -9.26
N ARG A 4 -17.21 -20.95 -9.86
CA ARG A 4 -15.93 -21.18 -9.16
C ARG A 4 -15.57 -19.90 -8.38
N PRO A 5 -15.43 -19.93 -7.04
CA PRO A 5 -14.70 -18.88 -6.36
C PRO A 5 -13.25 -18.98 -6.83
N THR A 6 -12.77 -17.96 -7.53
CA THR A 6 -11.35 -17.82 -7.83
C THR A 6 -10.61 -17.82 -6.50
N PRO A 7 -9.65 -18.73 -6.24
CA PRO A 7 -8.87 -18.63 -5.03
C PRO A 7 -8.17 -17.25 -5.06
N PRO A 8 -8.21 -16.47 -3.97
CA PRO A 8 -7.24 -15.39 -3.83
C PRO A 8 -5.87 -16.06 -4.00
N ILE A 9 -5.06 -15.52 -4.90
CA ILE A 9 -3.65 -15.89 -5.07
C ILE A 9 -3.07 -16.31 -3.71
N ALA A 10 -2.68 -17.59 -3.60
CA ALA A 10 -2.11 -18.11 -2.36
C ALA A 10 -0.95 -17.19 -1.98
N ALA A 11 -1.03 -16.59 -0.80
CA ALA A 11 -0.05 -15.65 -0.25
C ALA A 11 1.37 -16.24 -0.16
N GLU A 12 1.52 -17.51 -0.49
CA GLU A 12 2.75 -18.31 -0.49
C GLU A 12 3.64 -18.09 -1.73
N LYS A 13 3.13 -17.49 -2.82
CA LYS A 13 3.93 -17.17 -4.03
C LYS A 13 4.14 -15.67 -4.29
N LEU A 14 3.45 -14.81 -3.55
CA LEU A 14 3.84 -13.41 -3.38
C LEU A 14 4.82 -13.42 -2.20
N GLY A 15 5.99 -12.76 -2.29
CA GLY A 15 6.86 -12.58 -1.11
C GLY A 15 6.05 -12.05 0.08
N GLU A 16 6.55 -12.25 1.31
CA GLU A 16 5.81 -11.96 2.55
C GLU A 16 4.99 -10.66 2.42
N PRO A 17 3.65 -10.75 2.39
CA PRO A 17 2.81 -9.59 2.11
C PRO A 17 2.90 -8.62 3.28
N HIS A 18 3.65 -7.54 3.06
CA HIS A 18 3.90 -6.57 4.10
C HIS A 18 2.78 -5.55 4.25
N ALA A 19 1.91 -5.37 3.24
CA ALA A 19 0.65 -4.67 3.44
C ALA A 19 -0.44 -5.18 2.50
N HIS A 20 -1.70 -5.03 2.91
CA HIS A 20 -2.84 -5.21 2.04
C HIS A 20 -3.97 -4.24 2.38
N LEU A 21 -4.70 -3.84 1.35
CA LEU A 21 -5.94 -3.09 1.41
C LEU A 21 -7.07 -3.99 0.97
N ARG A 22 -8.07 -4.17 1.82
CA ARG A 22 -9.26 -4.97 1.55
C ARG A 22 -10.51 -4.13 1.68
N ASP A 23 -11.50 -4.39 0.85
CA ASP A 23 -12.84 -3.82 0.99
C ASP A 23 -13.66 -4.59 2.07
N LYS A 24 -14.82 -4.06 2.47
CA LYS A 24 -15.80 -4.71 3.35
C LYS A 24 -16.14 -6.14 2.96
N ALA A 25 -16.20 -6.42 1.65
CA ALA A 25 -16.43 -7.77 1.14
C ALA A 25 -15.23 -8.74 1.35
N GLY A 26 -14.13 -8.28 1.97
CA GLY A 26 -12.87 -9.01 2.07
C GLY A 26 -12.07 -9.03 0.76
N LYS A 27 -12.53 -8.29 -0.26
CA LYS A 27 -11.90 -8.23 -1.57
C LYS A 27 -10.59 -7.45 -1.49
N LEU A 28 -9.50 -8.06 -1.93
CA LEU A 28 -8.20 -7.39 -2.04
C LEU A 28 -8.25 -6.28 -3.11
N LEU A 29 -8.14 -5.03 -2.67
CA LEU A 29 -8.05 -3.86 -3.53
C LEU A 29 -6.59 -3.59 -3.91
N GLY A 30 -5.66 -3.84 -3.00
CA GLY A 30 -4.23 -3.71 -3.24
C GLY A 30 -3.36 -4.32 -2.16
N GLY A 31 -2.05 -4.38 -2.37
CA GLY A 31 -1.08 -4.86 -1.40
C GLY A 31 0.34 -4.51 -1.79
N ILE A 32 1.22 -4.60 -0.80
CA ILE A 32 2.65 -4.32 -0.91
C ILE A 32 3.40 -5.59 -0.57
N VAL A 33 4.33 -5.97 -1.42
CA VAL A 33 5.27 -7.08 -1.17
C VAL A 33 6.70 -6.56 -1.27
N PHE A 34 7.60 -7.14 -0.49
CA PHE A 34 9.03 -6.88 -0.63
C PHE A 34 9.64 -8.02 -1.42
N LYS A 35 10.23 -7.69 -2.57
CA LYS A 35 10.78 -8.68 -3.50
C LYS A 35 12.06 -8.12 -4.11
N ASP A 36 13.12 -8.92 -4.12
CA ASP A 36 14.41 -8.56 -4.71
C ASP A 36 15.00 -7.23 -4.19
N GLY A 37 14.74 -6.90 -2.92
CA GLY A 37 15.20 -5.64 -2.31
C GLY A 37 14.33 -4.42 -2.62
N GLN A 38 13.22 -4.60 -3.33
CA GLN A 38 12.31 -3.54 -3.75
C GLN A 38 10.90 -3.76 -3.18
N TRP A 39 10.22 -2.66 -2.88
CA TRP A 39 8.81 -2.66 -2.51
C TRP A 39 7.95 -2.62 -3.76
N VAL A 40 7.18 -3.67 -3.98
CA VAL A 40 6.29 -3.80 -5.13
C VAL A 40 4.85 -3.60 -4.69
N LEU A 41 4.17 -2.65 -5.32
CA LEU A 41 2.75 -2.39 -5.15
C LEU A 41 1.94 -3.20 -6.16
N GLY A 42 1.03 -4.01 -5.64
CA GLY A 42 0.00 -4.67 -6.41
C GLY A 42 -1.38 -4.05 -6.18
N LEU A 43 -2.15 -3.79 -7.23
CA LEU A 43 -3.57 -3.43 -7.17
C LEU A 43 -4.41 -4.53 -7.82
N GLY A 44 -5.45 -5.00 -7.12
CA GLY A 44 -6.37 -6.02 -7.64
C GLY A 44 -5.70 -7.32 -8.11
N GLY A 45 -4.55 -7.69 -7.53
CA GLY A 45 -3.77 -8.87 -7.93
C GLY A 45 -2.80 -8.65 -9.10
N ARG A 46 -2.61 -7.41 -9.57
CA ARG A 46 -1.63 -7.04 -10.60
C ARG A 46 -0.58 -6.13 -9.99
N MET A 47 0.70 -6.37 -10.28
CA MET A 47 1.78 -5.44 -9.94
C MET A 47 1.65 -4.20 -10.82
N VAL A 48 1.53 -3.02 -10.21
CA VAL A 48 1.30 -1.74 -10.90
C VAL A 48 2.46 -0.77 -10.74
N GLY A 49 3.37 -1.03 -9.80
CA GLY A 49 4.55 -0.21 -9.58
C GLY A 49 5.49 -0.84 -8.58
N GLU A 50 6.75 -0.41 -8.64
CA GLU A 50 7.81 -0.77 -7.71
C GLU A 50 8.47 0.50 -7.17
N SER A 51 9.04 0.42 -5.98
CA SER A 51 9.73 1.52 -5.33
C SER A 51 10.74 0.99 -4.33
N THR A 52 11.82 1.72 -4.13
CA THR A 52 12.85 1.39 -3.13
C THR A 52 12.51 1.92 -1.74
N SER A 53 11.66 2.94 -1.64
CA SER A 53 11.23 3.53 -0.36
C SER A 53 9.96 2.86 0.19
N ALA A 54 10.07 2.36 1.42
CA ALA A 54 8.98 1.74 2.16
C ALA A 54 7.88 2.75 2.48
N ALA A 55 8.28 3.96 2.85
CA ALA A 55 7.35 5.04 3.16
C ALA A 55 6.52 5.44 1.93
N HIS A 56 7.14 5.41 0.74
CA HIS A 56 6.49 5.77 -0.51
C HIS A 56 5.34 4.83 -0.85
N VAL A 57 5.59 3.52 -0.88
CA VAL A 57 4.54 2.52 -1.14
C VAL A 57 3.44 2.53 -0.08
N LEU A 58 3.80 2.75 1.19
CA LEU A 58 2.85 2.83 2.30
C LEU A 58 1.94 4.06 2.18
N ALA A 59 2.49 5.21 1.79
CA ALA A 59 1.72 6.43 1.53
C ALA A 59 0.74 6.24 0.36
N ILE A 60 1.15 5.58 -0.73
CA ILE A 60 0.25 5.23 -1.84
C ILE A 60 -0.93 4.40 -1.33
N LEU A 61 -0.67 3.35 -0.57
CA LEU A 61 -1.72 2.44 -0.11
C LEU A 61 -2.67 3.12 0.89
N LYS A 62 -2.16 3.98 1.79
CA LYS A 62 -2.98 4.80 2.69
C LYS A 62 -3.83 5.81 1.94
N ARG A 63 -3.27 6.46 0.92
CA ARG A 63 -4.03 7.37 0.04
C ARG A 63 -5.16 6.64 -0.67
N ALA A 64 -4.87 5.46 -1.24
CA ALA A 64 -5.89 4.62 -1.87
C ALA A 64 -6.98 4.23 -0.87
N ALA A 65 -6.61 3.93 0.39
CA ALA A 65 -7.57 3.67 1.45
C ALA A 65 -8.42 4.91 1.79
N ALA A 66 -7.81 6.09 1.91
CA ALA A 66 -8.50 7.34 2.20
C ALA A 66 -9.49 7.71 1.08
N ILE A 67 -9.07 7.62 -0.19
CA ILE A 67 -9.94 7.86 -1.35
C ILE A 67 -11.11 6.88 -1.35
N ALA A 68 -10.87 5.59 -1.13
CA ALA A 68 -11.95 4.61 -1.06
C ALA A 68 -12.95 4.92 0.07
N ARG A 69 -12.47 5.35 1.24
CA ARG A 69 -13.33 5.78 2.36
C ARG A 69 -14.14 7.04 2.03
N ASP A 70 -13.53 7.98 1.33
CA ASP A 70 -14.18 9.21 0.85
C ASP A 70 -15.30 8.90 -0.17
N GLU A 71 -15.06 7.93 -1.06
CA GLU A 71 -16.08 7.36 -1.97
C GLU A 71 -17.18 6.55 -1.24
N GLY A 72 -17.16 6.49 0.11
CA GLY A 72 -18.12 5.73 0.91
C GLY A 72 -17.84 4.22 0.98
N ARG A 73 -16.66 3.76 0.55
CA ARG A 73 -16.25 2.35 0.66
C ARG A 73 -15.58 2.10 2.01
N GLU A 74 -16.11 1.15 2.77
CA GLU A 74 -15.45 0.64 3.96
C GLU A 74 -14.25 -0.22 3.55
N VAL A 75 -13.04 0.27 3.83
CA VAL A 75 -11.79 -0.46 3.54
C VAL A 75 -10.96 -0.68 4.79
N THR A 76 -10.35 -1.85 4.87
CA THR A 76 -9.42 -2.27 5.91
C THR A 76 -8.01 -2.29 5.34
N LEU A 77 -7.16 -1.44 5.90
CA LEU A 77 -5.74 -1.39 5.61
C LEU A 77 -4.97 -2.14 6.71
N VAL A 78 -4.19 -3.13 6.33
CA VAL A 78 -3.29 -3.85 7.24
C VAL A 78 -1.87 -3.73 6.71
N PHE A 79 -0.92 -3.45 7.59
CA PHE A 79 0.50 -3.41 7.29
C PHE A 79 1.29 -4.12 8.39
N SER A 80 2.41 -4.71 8.00
CA SER A 80 3.31 -5.46 8.87
C SER A 80 4.22 -4.52 9.64
N ALA A 81 4.70 -4.99 10.80
CA ALA A 81 5.67 -4.27 11.62
C ALA A 81 6.95 -3.95 10.84
N THR A 82 7.40 -4.82 9.93
CA THR A 82 8.59 -4.60 9.09
C THR A 82 8.44 -3.38 8.17
N LEU A 83 7.34 -3.26 7.43
CA LEU A 83 7.08 -2.10 6.57
C LEU A 83 6.95 -0.82 7.41
N ARG A 84 6.26 -0.92 8.55
CA ARG A 84 6.14 0.21 9.49
C ARG A 84 7.52 0.65 9.99
N ALA A 85 8.36 -0.29 10.39
CA ALA A 85 9.70 -0.01 10.89
C ALA A 85 10.58 0.62 9.81
N ALA A 86 10.56 0.10 8.58
CA ALA A 86 11.29 0.67 7.46
C ALA A 86 10.85 2.11 7.14
N ALA A 87 9.54 2.35 7.09
CA ALA A 87 9.01 3.70 6.86
C ALA A 87 9.29 4.64 8.05
N HIS A 88 9.31 4.12 9.29
CA HIS A 88 9.66 4.89 10.48
C HIS A 88 11.16 5.20 10.55
N GLN A 89 12.02 4.32 10.03
CA GLN A 89 13.45 4.59 9.87
C GLN A 89 13.67 5.71 8.85
N GLU A 90 12.98 5.69 7.70
CA GLU A 90 13.06 6.80 6.73
C GLU A 90 12.54 8.13 7.33
N ALA A 91 11.47 8.09 8.13
CA ALA A 91 10.99 9.28 8.85
C ALA A 91 12.04 9.81 9.85
N ALA A 92 12.63 8.91 10.63
CA ALA A 92 13.64 9.24 11.63
C ALA A 92 14.93 9.79 10.99
N ASP A 93 15.34 9.28 9.83
CA ASP A 93 16.48 9.78 9.05
C ASP A 93 16.26 11.24 8.62
N GLN A 94 15.00 11.62 8.36
CA GLN A 94 14.60 13.00 8.05
C GLN A 94 14.30 13.85 9.30
N GLY A 95 14.45 13.30 10.50
CA GLY A 95 14.11 13.97 11.75
C GLY A 95 12.61 14.27 11.91
N LEU A 96 11.76 13.53 11.18
CA LEU A 96 10.31 13.70 11.19
C LEU A 96 9.64 12.57 11.95
N ASP A 97 8.52 12.89 12.60
CA ASP A 97 7.64 11.85 13.14
C ASP A 97 7.02 11.05 11.98
N PHE A 98 6.78 9.76 12.18
CA PHE A 98 6.19 8.90 11.17
C PHE A 98 4.86 9.45 10.63
N ASP A 99 4.01 10.01 11.49
CA ASP A 99 2.74 10.59 11.04
C ASP A 99 2.94 11.85 10.19
N ALA A 100 3.85 12.74 10.62
CA ALA A 100 4.19 13.97 9.91
C ALA A 100 4.88 13.69 8.57
N PHE A 101 5.84 12.77 8.55
CA PHE A 101 6.53 12.33 7.34
C PHE A 101 5.54 11.75 6.33
N GLN A 102 4.64 10.90 6.80
CA GLN A 102 3.61 10.30 5.95
C GLN A 102 2.61 11.33 5.43
N ALA A 103 2.14 12.26 6.25
CA ALA A 103 1.24 13.34 5.83
C ALA A 103 1.91 14.19 4.74
N ARG A 104 3.18 14.53 4.94
CA ARG A 104 4.00 15.25 3.96
C ARG A 104 4.16 14.45 2.67
N LEU A 105 4.47 13.16 2.75
CA LEU A 105 4.63 12.31 1.57
C LEU A 105 3.35 12.21 0.74
N ILE A 106 2.20 12.06 1.41
CA ILE A 106 0.88 12.05 0.76
C ILE A 106 0.59 13.42 0.11
N ALA A 107 0.92 14.51 0.78
CA ALA A 107 0.77 15.86 0.24
C ALA A 107 1.67 16.08 -1.00
N GLU A 108 2.95 15.68 -0.95
CA GLU A 108 3.89 15.77 -2.07
C GLU A 108 3.46 14.90 -3.26
N MET A 109 2.93 13.71 -3.00
CA MET A 109 2.35 12.86 -4.05
C MET A 109 1.09 13.47 -4.68
N ASN A 110 0.19 14.05 -3.89
CA ASN A 110 -0.97 14.75 -4.44
C ASN A 110 -0.54 15.91 -5.35
N ALA A 111 0.51 16.64 -4.97
CA ALA A 111 1.07 17.71 -5.79
C ALA A 111 1.78 17.19 -7.06
N SER A 112 2.45 16.04 -6.96
CA SER A 112 3.21 15.44 -8.08
C SER A 112 2.30 14.73 -9.10
N SER A 113 1.26 14.04 -8.62
CA SER A 113 0.26 13.39 -9.47
C SER A 113 -0.60 14.39 -10.23
N ALA A 114 -0.79 15.60 -9.68
CA ALA A 114 -1.47 16.71 -10.36
C ALA A 114 -0.62 17.37 -11.46
N ARG A 115 0.70 17.10 -11.51
CA ARG A 115 1.63 17.67 -12.51
C ARG A 115 1.90 16.75 -13.71
N GLN A 116 1.41 15.52 -13.69
CA GLN A 116 1.58 14.52 -14.76
C GLN A 116 0.29 14.27 -15.57
N SER A 117 -0.75 15.10 -15.40
CA SER A 117 -2.00 15.02 -16.18
C SER A 117 -2.02 16.02 -17.32
#